data_AF-A0A651F5B6-F1
#
_entry.id   AF-A0A651F5B6-F1
#
_cell.length_a   1.000
_cell.length_b   1.000
_cell.length_c   1.000
_cell.angle_alpha   90.00
_cell.angle_beta   90.00
_cell.angle_gamma   90.00
#
_symmetry.space_group_name_H-M   'P 1'
#
loop_
_entity.id
_entity.type
_entity.pdbx_description
1 polymer ?
#
loop_
_entity_poly.entity_id
_entity_poly.type
_entity_poly.pdbx_seq_one_letter_code
_entity_poly.pdbx_strand_id
1 'polypeptide(L)'
;MDTRTMTEQTEHAKKLHEHIAKILRVGDTIDREKAVQTLMLYGGMLSETLFEYEEPDLVMEQSFYRIADLLETEPEQADLDDLLKKLPPMGEIDYFTEKGRGLAREAARQLDKGLDDVHEIVIGLIISDLPEWEKDQEIGMPVPHALRLLMEMVITCAIFETSALEFCDILIDDFISEGWGVDISLASLAALSAVYAMEARAAENGSIALDLEAKQDLHDSLARVMQGEVNRHASGRDSKWTALNPVNDEQDNSHYREMLEELREPIDSFFEHVGFDDPSGRAVAVAKAAGRMVAASTADDGGYMPGPVGQMIVLRGLQASLRYDPDAE
;
A
#
# COMPACT_ATOMS: atom_id res chain seq x y z
N MET A 1 -13.44 -34.11 -0.32
CA MET A 1 -13.35 -32.97 -1.26
C MET A 1 -13.98 -33.43 -2.57
N ASP A 2 -15.03 -32.76 -3.03
CA ASP A 2 -15.82 -33.19 -4.20
C ASP A 2 -15.02 -32.96 -5.49
N THR A 3 -15.01 -33.94 -6.40
CA THR A 3 -14.15 -33.91 -7.61
C THR A 3 -14.49 -32.73 -8.53
N ARG A 4 -15.73 -32.24 -8.42
CA ARG A 4 -16.21 -31.05 -9.11
C ARG A 4 -15.54 -29.75 -8.62
N THR A 5 -15.47 -29.55 -7.31
CA THR A 5 -14.86 -28.35 -6.69
C THR A 5 -13.38 -28.24 -7.01
N MET A 6 -12.66 -29.36 -7.05
CA MET A 6 -11.23 -29.39 -7.41
C MET A 6 -10.99 -29.00 -8.89
N THR A 7 -11.91 -29.37 -9.77
CA THR A 7 -11.83 -29.04 -11.20
C THR A 7 -12.11 -27.54 -11.42
N GLU A 8 -13.08 -26.99 -10.71
CA GLU A 8 -13.43 -25.56 -10.73
C GLU A 8 -12.27 -24.70 -10.19
N GLN A 9 -11.69 -25.05 -9.03
CA GLN A 9 -10.52 -24.35 -8.48
C GLN A 9 -9.31 -24.37 -9.43
N THR A 10 -9.07 -25.49 -10.11
CA THR A 10 -7.96 -25.60 -11.09
C THR A 10 -8.19 -24.69 -12.31
N GLU A 11 -9.44 -24.56 -12.79
CA GLU A 11 -9.76 -23.66 -13.91
C GLU A 11 -9.60 -22.18 -13.50
N HIS A 12 -10.03 -21.83 -12.29
CA HIS A 12 -9.87 -20.47 -11.76
C HIS A 12 -8.40 -20.11 -11.50
N ALA A 13 -7.59 -21.04 -10.99
CA ALA A 13 -6.15 -20.84 -10.86
C ALA A 13 -5.49 -20.49 -12.20
N LYS A 14 -5.87 -21.17 -13.29
CA LYS A 14 -5.38 -20.85 -14.65
C LYS A 14 -5.79 -19.45 -15.10
N LYS A 15 -7.06 -19.08 -14.90
CA LYS A 15 -7.57 -17.74 -15.25
C LYS A 15 -6.86 -16.64 -14.46
N LEU A 16 -6.59 -16.88 -13.17
CA LEU A 16 -5.84 -15.95 -12.32
C LEU A 16 -4.40 -15.81 -12.79
N HIS A 17 -3.71 -16.91 -13.09
CA HIS A 17 -2.36 -16.89 -13.65
C HIS A 17 -2.32 -16.11 -14.98
N GLU A 18 -3.28 -16.33 -15.88
CA GLU A 18 -3.41 -15.55 -17.13
C GLU A 18 -3.66 -14.05 -16.87
N HIS A 19 -4.42 -13.71 -15.83
CA HIS A 19 -4.68 -12.31 -15.47
C HIS A 19 -3.43 -11.64 -14.89
N ILE A 20 -2.70 -12.32 -14.02
CA ILE A 20 -1.40 -11.88 -13.49
C ILE A 20 -0.42 -11.63 -14.64
N ALA A 21 -0.30 -12.58 -15.58
CA ALA A 21 0.56 -12.43 -16.75
C ALA A 21 0.18 -11.19 -17.59
N LYS A 22 -1.12 -10.89 -17.74
CA LYS A 22 -1.60 -9.69 -18.44
C LYS A 22 -1.25 -8.40 -17.68
N ILE A 23 -1.40 -8.36 -16.36
CA ILE A 23 -1.06 -7.19 -15.54
C ILE A 23 0.41 -6.85 -15.67
N LEU A 24 1.26 -7.86 -15.53
CA LEU A 24 2.72 -7.74 -15.62
C LEU A 24 3.21 -7.58 -17.07
N ARG A 25 2.30 -7.60 -18.05
CA ARG A 25 2.59 -7.56 -19.50
C ARG A 25 3.69 -8.56 -19.87
N VAL A 26 3.63 -9.75 -19.27
CA VAL A 26 4.57 -10.82 -19.56
C VAL A 26 4.30 -11.31 -20.99
N GLY A 27 5.36 -11.40 -21.79
CA GLY A 27 5.33 -12.19 -23.03
C GLY A 27 5.46 -13.67 -22.69
N ASP A 28 6.36 -14.38 -23.38
CA ASP A 28 6.62 -15.79 -23.09
C ASP A 28 7.60 -16.02 -21.92
N THR A 29 8.29 -14.97 -21.44
CA THR A 29 9.32 -15.07 -20.39
C THR A 29 9.10 -14.09 -19.23
N ILE A 30 9.25 -14.63 -18.01
CA ILE A 30 9.27 -13.89 -16.74
C ILE A 30 10.75 -13.66 -16.38
N ASP A 31 11.10 -12.42 -16.06
CA ASP A 31 12.41 -12.07 -15.50
C ASP A 31 12.30 -11.92 -13.97
N ARG A 32 13.44 -11.69 -13.31
CA ARG A 32 13.48 -11.54 -11.86
C ARG A 32 12.62 -10.37 -11.34
N GLU A 33 12.53 -9.27 -12.07
CA GLU A 33 11.71 -8.11 -11.68
C GLU A 33 10.23 -8.48 -11.65
N LYS A 34 9.75 -9.14 -12.71
CA LYS A 34 8.37 -9.65 -12.79
C LYS A 34 8.07 -10.73 -11.77
N ALA A 35 9.05 -11.57 -11.41
CA ALA A 35 8.89 -12.52 -10.32
C ALA A 35 8.62 -11.80 -8.99
N VAL A 36 9.37 -10.74 -8.68
CA VAL A 36 9.14 -9.92 -7.49
C VAL A 36 7.77 -9.22 -7.55
N GLN A 37 7.38 -8.65 -8.70
CA GLN A 37 6.04 -8.06 -8.87
C GLN A 37 4.92 -9.10 -8.74
N THR A 38 5.17 -10.35 -9.13
CA THR A 38 4.24 -11.47 -8.91
C THR A 38 4.10 -11.77 -7.42
N LEU A 39 5.19 -11.75 -6.65
CA LEU A 39 5.14 -11.89 -5.18
C LEU A 39 4.31 -10.76 -4.53
N MET A 40 4.40 -9.54 -5.04
CA MET A 40 3.56 -8.42 -4.57
C MET A 40 2.08 -8.65 -4.86
N LEU A 41 1.74 -9.16 -6.05
CA LEU A 41 0.37 -9.54 -6.40
C LEU A 41 -0.14 -10.65 -5.48
N TYR A 42 0.65 -11.70 -5.24
CA TYR A 42 0.32 -12.76 -4.29
C TYR A 42 0.18 -12.24 -2.86
N GLY A 43 1.07 -11.36 -2.43
CA GLY A 43 1.01 -10.73 -1.11
C GLY A 43 -0.29 -9.94 -0.92
N GLY A 44 -0.69 -9.16 -1.92
CA GLY A 44 -1.97 -8.48 -1.94
C GLY A 44 -3.18 -9.42 -1.92
N MET A 45 -3.15 -10.49 -2.73
CA MET A 45 -4.24 -11.47 -2.75
C MET A 45 -4.40 -12.19 -1.40
N LEU A 46 -3.29 -12.63 -0.79
CA LEU A 46 -3.32 -13.22 0.54
C LEU A 46 -3.85 -12.22 1.56
N SER A 47 -3.33 -10.99 1.59
CA SER A 47 -3.76 -9.96 2.53
C SER A 47 -5.27 -9.70 2.45
N GLU A 48 -5.84 -9.65 1.24
CA GLU A 48 -7.30 -9.50 1.08
C GLU A 48 -8.10 -10.65 1.69
N THR A 49 -7.60 -11.89 1.58
CA THR A 49 -8.25 -13.04 2.21
C THR A 49 -8.12 -13.03 3.73
N LEU A 50 -7.01 -12.50 4.27
CA LEU A 50 -6.78 -12.45 5.72
C LEU A 50 -7.78 -11.53 6.43
N PHE A 51 -8.17 -10.42 5.79
CA PHE A 51 -9.12 -9.46 6.37
C PHE A 51 -10.57 -9.97 6.50
N GLU A 52 -10.88 -11.16 5.99
CA GLU A 52 -12.17 -11.80 6.24
C GLU A 52 -12.26 -12.46 7.62
N TYR A 53 -11.11 -12.76 8.24
CA TYR A 53 -11.03 -13.48 9.50
C TYR A 53 -11.05 -12.54 10.71
N GLU A 54 -11.59 -13.02 11.84
CA GLU A 54 -11.62 -12.26 13.11
C GLU A 54 -10.23 -12.04 13.71
N GLU A 55 -9.33 -13.02 13.53
CA GLU A 55 -7.94 -13.00 14.01
C GLU A 55 -6.99 -13.11 12.80
N PRO A 56 -6.84 -12.03 12.00
CA PRO A 56 -6.10 -12.05 10.74
C PRO A 56 -4.61 -12.35 10.92
N ASP A 57 -4.03 -12.00 12.06
CA ASP A 57 -2.64 -12.27 12.46
C ASP A 57 -2.38 -13.77 12.64
N LEU A 58 -3.26 -14.47 13.36
CA LEU A 58 -3.15 -15.91 13.56
C LEU A 58 -3.30 -16.68 12.25
N VAL A 59 -4.23 -16.26 11.39
CA VAL A 59 -4.42 -16.90 10.08
C VAL A 59 -3.22 -16.62 9.18
N MET A 60 -2.66 -15.41 9.21
CA MET A 60 -1.43 -15.06 8.47
C MET A 60 -0.27 -15.99 8.86
N GLU A 61 -0.01 -16.17 10.16
CA GLU A 61 1.03 -17.07 10.64
C GLU A 61 0.79 -18.51 10.16
N GLN A 62 -0.44 -19.01 10.28
CA GLN A 62 -0.80 -20.35 9.81
C GLN A 62 -0.60 -20.51 8.30
N SER A 63 -0.95 -19.51 7.50
CA SER A 63 -0.73 -19.52 6.06
C SER A 63 0.77 -19.56 5.73
N PHE A 64 1.60 -18.79 6.44
CA PHE A 64 3.05 -18.83 6.25
C PHE A 64 3.63 -20.20 6.63
N TYR A 65 3.26 -20.75 7.79
CA TYR A 65 3.68 -22.10 8.19
C TYR A 65 3.26 -23.16 7.19
N ARG A 66 2.02 -23.07 6.67
CA ARG A 66 1.52 -24.01 5.68
C ARG A 66 2.27 -23.91 4.36
N ILE A 67 2.55 -22.70 3.86
CA ILE A 67 3.32 -22.50 2.63
C ILE A 67 4.75 -23.05 2.81
N ALA A 68 5.39 -22.75 3.93
CA ALA A 68 6.72 -23.25 4.28
C ALA A 68 6.77 -24.79 4.33
N ASP A 69 5.79 -25.42 5.00
CA ASP A 69 5.67 -26.88 5.09
C ASP A 69 5.47 -27.53 3.72
N LEU A 70 4.58 -26.96 2.88
CA LEU A 70 4.33 -27.46 1.53
C LEU A 70 5.54 -27.30 0.59
N LEU A 71 6.39 -26.30 0.82
CA LEU A 71 7.65 -26.09 0.10
C LEU A 71 8.82 -26.87 0.70
N GLU A 72 8.61 -27.54 1.85
CA GLU A 72 9.65 -28.22 2.64
C GLU A 72 10.85 -27.31 2.95
N THR A 73 10.57 -26.03 3.26
CA THR A 73 11.62 -25.01 3.43
C THR A 73 11.23 -23.91 4.41
N GLU A 74 12.23 -23.27 5.01
CA GLU A 74 12.04 -22.15 5.92
C GLU A 74 12.40 -20.83 5.21
N PRO A 75 11.73 -19.71 5.54
CA PRO A 75 12.10 -18.41 4.99
C PRO A 75 13.54 -18.03 5.39
N GLU A 76 14.22 -17.34 4.48
CA GLU A 76 15.57 -16.85 4.71
C GLU A 76 15.63 -15.94 5.96
N GLN A 77 16.61 -16.19 6.83
CA GLN A 77 16.84 -15.46 8.09
C GLN A 77 17.78 -14.25 7.91
N ALA A 78 17.95 -13.76 6.68
CA ALA A 78 18.82 -12.65 6.38
C ALA A 78 18.37 -11.38 7.10
N ASP A 79 19.30 -10.44 7.27
CA ASP A 79 19.01 -9.12 7.81
C ASP A 79 17.92 -8.45 6.96
N LEU A 80 16.82 -8.07 7.62
CA LEU A 80 15.67 -7.45 6.97
C LEU A 80 16.08 -6.15 6.28
N ASP A 81 17.05 -5.41 6.83
CA ASP A 81 17.53 -4.15 6.25
C ASP A 81 18.17 -4.35 4.86
N ASP A 82 18.86 -5.46 4.65
CA ASP A 82 19.47 -5.78 3.36
C ASP A 82 18.47 -6.33 2.34
N LEU A 83 17.35 -6.90 2.82
CA LEU A 83 16.22 -7.31 1.99
C LEU A 83 15.43 -6.08 1.54
N LEU A 84 15.08 -5.19 2.48
CA LEU A 84 14.30 -3.97 2.24
C LEU A 84 14.99 -3.04 1.22
N LYS A 85 16.32 -2.89 1.28
CA LYS A 85 17.10 -2.12 0.28
C LYS A 85 17.02 -2.69 -1.15
N LYS A 86 16.64 -3.96 -1.30
CA LYS A 86 16.52 -4.65 -2.59
C LYS A 86 15.06 -4.74 -3.06
N LEU A 87 14.11 -4.33 -2.22
CA LEU A 87 12.72 -4.24 -2.60
C LEU A 87 12.52 -3.05 -3.54
N PRO A 88 11.52 -3.12 -4.45
CA PRO A 88 11.07 -1.95 -5.17
C PRO A 88 10.57 -0.85 -4.22
N PRO A 89 10.48 0.40 -4.68
CA PRO A 89 9.98 1.51 -3.88
C PRO A 89 8.61 1.20 -3.25
N MET A 90 8.35 1.69 -2.04
CA MET A 90 7.12 1.39 -1.29
C MET A 90 5.83 1.75 -2.05
N GLY A 91 5.84 2.81 -2.87
CA GLY A 91 4.70 3.14 -3.73
C GLY A 91 4.44 2.10 -4.84
N GLU A 92 5.46 1.37 -5.29
CA GLU A 92 5.30 0.25 -6.23
C GLU A 92 4.77 -1.00 -5.52
N ILE A 93 5.25 -1.27 -4.30
CA ILE A 93 4.70 -2.33 -3.44
C ILE A 93 3.21 -2.11 -3.20
N ASP A 94 2.81 -0.91 -2.78
CA ASP A 94 1.39 -0.55 -2.64
C ASP A 94 0.63 -0.76 -3.96
N TYR A 95 1.16 -0.26 -5.07
CA TYR A 95 0.51 -0.39 -6.36
C TYR A 95 0.21 -1.86 -6.73
N PHE A 96 1.19 -2.76 -6.63
CA PHE A 96 1.00 -4.16 -7.00
C PHE A 96 0.21 -4.95 -5.97
N THR A 97 0.44 -4.73 -4.67
CA THR A 97 -0.37 -5.39 -3.63
C THR A 97 -1.84 -5.00 -3.76
N GLU A 98 -2.15 -3.74 -4.05
CA GLU A 98 -3.52 -3.29 -4.34
C GLU A 98 -4.14 -3.92 -5.57
N LYS A 99 -3.36 -4.14 -6.63
CA LYS A 99 -3.81 -4.92 -7.80
C LYS A 99 -4.11 -6.37 -7.41
N GLY A 100 -3.27 -6.97 -6.57
CA GLY A 100 -3.48 -8.30 -6.00
C GLY A 100 -4.79 -8.39 -5.22
N ARG A 101 -5.03 -7.45 -4.30
CA ARG A 101 -6.29 -7.36 -3.56
C ARG A 101 -7.51 -7.20 -4.48
N GLY A 102 -7.39 -6.39 -5.53
CA GLY A 102 -8.40 -6.26 -6.57
C GLY A 102 -8.73 -7.59 -7.27
N LEU A 103 -7.69 -8.35 -7.63
CA LEU A 103 -7.85 -9.68 -8.24
C LEU A 103 -8.55 -10.67 -7.30
N ALA A 104 -8.17 -10.68 -6.02
CA ALA A 104 -8.80 -11.54 -5.02
C ALA A 104 -10.30 -11.27 -4.91
N ARG A 105 -10.70 -9.99 -4.80
CA ARG A 105 -12.12 -9.59 -4.78
C ARG A 105 -12.86 -9.97 -6.06
N GLU A 106 -12.23 -9.82 -7.23
CA GLU A 106 -12.85 -10.20 -8.50
C GLU A 106 -13.05 -11.71 -8.61
N ALA A 107 -12.04 -12.50 -8.20
CA ALA A 107 -12.10 -13.95 -8.20
C ALA A 107 -13.15 -14.49 -7.21
N ALA A 108 -13.20 -13.93 -6.00
CA ALA A 108 -14.15 -14.32 -4.97
C ALA A 108 -15.61 -14.20 -5.44
N ARG A 109 -15.95 -13.21 -6.27
CA ARG A 109 -17.30 -13.05 -6.84
C ARG A 109 -17.74 -14.20 -7.75
N GLN A 110 -16.79 -15.02 -8.22
CA GLN A 110 -17.04 -16.11 -9.16
C GLN A 110 -16.95 -17.49 -8.51
N LEU A 111 -16.50 -17.56 -7.25
CA LEU A 111 -16.25 -18.80 -6.52
C LEU A 111 -17.33 -19.03 -5.46
N ASP A 112 -17.67 -20.29 -5.23
CA ASP A 112 -18.79 -20.67 -4.35
C ASP A 112 -18.53 -20.29 -2.89
N LYS A 113 -17.29 -20.36 -2.41
CA LYS A 113 -16.91 -19.95 -1.05
C LYS A 113 -16.23 -18.59 -0.99
N GLY A 114 -16.29 -17.79 -2.05
CA GLY A 114 -15.72 -16.45 -2.03
C GLY A 114 -14.21 -16.44 -1.79
N LEU A 115 -13.78 -15.67 -0.79
CA LEU A 115 -12.36 -15.44 -0.47
C LEU A 115 -11.68 -16.68 0.14
N ASP A 116 -12.40 -17.58 0.80
CA ASP A 116 -11.87 -18.87 1.26
C ASP A 116 -11.32 -19.71 0.09
N ASP A 117 -12.05 -19.79 -1.04
CA ASP A 117 -11.57 -20.50 -2.22
C ASP A 117 -10.37 -19.77 -2.85
N VAL A 118 -10.35 -18.43 -2.81
CA VAL A 118 -9.21 -17.63 -3.29
C VAL A 118 -7.96 -17.90 -2.46
N HIS A 119 -8.09 -18.01 -1.14
CA HIS A 119 -6.99 -18.29 -0.22
C HIS A 119 -6.26 -19.58 -0.60
N GLU A 120 -7.04 -20.66 -0.81
CA GLU A 120 -6.50 -21.95 -1.25
C GLU A 120 -5.85 -21.88 -2.64
N ILE A 121 -6.47 -21.16 -3.58
CA ILE A 121 -5.93 -21.01 -4.93
C ILE A 121 -4.59 -20.25 -4.90
N VAL A 122 -4.48 -19.18 -4.13
CA VAL A 122 -3.25 -18.38 -4.04
C VAL A 122 -2.10 -19.19 -3.43
N ILE A 123 -2.36 -19.93 -2.34
CA ILE A 123 -1.37 -20.87 -1.80
C ILE A 123 -0.93 -21.87 -2.88
N GLY A 124 -1.89 -22.42 -3.63
CA GLY A 124 -1.62 -23.34 -4.74
C GLY A 124 -0.74 -22.73 -5.85
N LEU A 125 -0.95 -21.46 -6.18
CA LEU A 125 -0.12 -20.73 -7.15
C LEU A 125 1.30 -20.51 -6.62
N ILE A 126 1.43 -20.06 -5.37
CA ILE A 126 2.74 -19.83 -4.72
C ILE A 126 3.57 -21.12 -4.73
N ILE A 127 3.02 -22.24 -4.23
CA ILE A 127 3.77 -23.51 -4.15
C ILE A 127 4.10 -24.11 -5.52
N SER A 128 3.37 -23.70 -6.56
CA SER A 128 3.64 -24.10 -7.95
C SER A 128 4.77 -23.26 -8.57
N ASP A 129 4.77 -21.95 -8.32
CA ASP A 129 5.65 -21.01 -9.02
C ASP A 129 7.05 -20.95 -8.41
N LEU A 130 7.17 -20.88 -7.08
CA LEU A 130 8.47 -20.67 -6.43
C LEU A 130 9.52 -21.73 -6.81
N PRO A 131 9.20 -23.05 -6.80
CA PRO A 131 10.17 -24.07 -7.20
C PRO A 131 10.58 -23.99 -8.68
N GLU A 132 9.72 -23.47 -9.55
CA GLU A 132 10.04 -23.30 -10.97
C GLU A 132 10.93 -22.08 -11.19
N TRP A 133 10.71 -20.99 -10.46
CA TRP A 133 11.56 -19.80 -10.51
C TRP A 133 12.99 -20.05 -10.01
N GLU A 134 13.17 -20.97 -9.08
CA GLU A 134 14.52 -21.38 -8.64
C GLU A 134 15.28 -22.15 -9.73
N LYS A 135 14.58 -22.97 -10.52
CA LYS A 135 15.16 -23.76 -11.62
C LYS A 135 15.42 -22.94 -12.88
N ASP A 136 14.63 -21.88 -13.08
CA ASP A 136 14.77 -20.98 -14.22
C ASP A 136 16.09 -20.20 -14.15
N GLN A 137 16.85 -20.17 -15.25
CA GLN A 137 18.17 -19.53 -15.28
C GLN A 137 18.11 -18.00 -15.30
N GLU A 138 17.03 -17.41 -15.82
CA GLU A 138 16.84 -15.97 -15.91
C GLU A 138 16.34 -15.39 -14.58
N ILE A 139 15.53 -16.16 -13.84
CA ILE A 139 15.03 -15.77 -12.52
C ILE A 139 16.02 -16.16 -11.42
N GLY A 140 16.36 -17.44 -11.33
CA GLY A 140 17.34 -18.01 -10.39
C GLY A 140 17.10 -17.61 -8.93
N MET A 141 15.84 -17.41 -8.53
CA MET A 141 15.49 -16.92 -7.20
C MET A 141 15.33 -18.10 -6.23
N PRO A 142 16.16 -18.20 -5.17
CA PRO A 142 16.03 -19.30 -4.21
C PRO A 142 14.66 -19.29 -3.53
N VAL A 143 14.07 -20.48 -3.33
CA VAL A 143 12.74 -20.58 -2.68
C VAL A 143 12.70 -19.94 -1.28
N PRO A 144 13.69 -20.16 -0.38
CA PRO A 144 13.73 -19.49 0.93
C PRO A 144 13.69 -17.96 0.85
N HIS A 145 14.35 -17.40 -0.19
CA HIS A 145 14.42 -15.97 -0.42
C HIS A 145 13.07 -15.44 -0.92
N ALA A 146 12.48 -16.11 -1.91
CA ALA A 146 11.16 -15.75 -2.44
C ALA A 146 10.06 -15.85 -1.36
N LEU A 147 10.13 -16.86 -0.49
CA LEU A 147 9.21 -17.01 0.64
C LEU A 147 9.36 -15.86 1.64
N ARG A 148 10.59 -15.47 2.00
CA ARG A 148 10.83 -14.32 2.86
C ARG A 148 10.27 -13.02 2.27
N LEU A 149 10.49 -12.79 0.96
CA LEU A 149 9.94 -11.65 0.25
C LEU A 149 8.41 -11.65 0.25
N LEU A 150 7.77 -12.80 -0.02
CA LEU A 150 6.32 -12.93 0.02
C LEU A 150 5.75 -12.54 1.39
N MET A 151 6.32 -13.07 2.48
CA MET A 151 5.89 -12.76 3.84
C MET A 151 5.97 -11.25 4.10
N GLU A 152 7.08 -10.62 3.69
CA GLU A 152 7.26 -9.17 3.83
C GLU A 152 6.20 -8.38 3.04
N MET A 153 5.85 -8.81 1.82
CA MET A 153 4.80 -8.17 1.02
C MET A 153 3.42 -8.27 1.69
N VAL A 154 3.11 -9.42 2.30
CA VAL A 154 1.84 -9.62 3.02
C VAL A 154 1.79 -8.73 4.25
N ILE A 155 2.85 -8.73 5.08
CA ILE A 155 2.93 -7.91 6.30
C ILE A 155 2.85 -6.41 5.95
N THR A 156 3.64 -5.96 4.98
CA THR A 156 3.65 -4.56 4.53
C THR A 156 2.26 -4.14 4.01
N CYS A 157 1.61 -5.00 3.21
CA CYS A 157 0.25 -4.73 2.72
C CYS A 157 -0.75 -4.65 3.88
N ALA A 158 -0.66 -5.56 4.86
CA ALA A 158 -1.52 -5.56 6.03
C ALA A 158 -1.37 -4.29 6.87
N ILE A 159 -0.13 -3.83 7.07
CA ILE A 159 0.17 -2.57 7.76
C ILE A 159 -0.41 -1.38 6.99
N PHE A 160 -0.17 -1.27 5.67
CA PHE A 160 -0.72 -0.19 4.85
C PHE A 160 -2.25 -0.08 4.98
N GLU A 161 -2.95 -1.20 4.95
CA GLU A 161 -4.40 -1.23 5.04
C GLU A 161 -4.94 -0.89 6.42
N THR A 162 -4.31 -1.44 7.46
CA THR A 162 -4.70 -1.23 8.86
C THR A 162 -4.41 0.20 9.28
N SER A 163 -3.20 0.70 9.01
CA SER A 163 -2.82 2.10 9.26
C SER A 163 -3.76 3.07 8.57
N ALA A 164 -4.11 2.82 7.31
CA ALA A 164 -4.99 3.73 6.58
C ALA A 164 -6.41 3.77 7.15
N LEU A 165 -6.90 2.71 7.81
CA LEU A 165 -8.16 2.75 8.57
C LEU A 165 -7.97 3.50 9.89
N GLU A 166 -6.98 3.09 10.70
CA GLU A 166 -6.74 3.64 12.02
C GLU A 166 -6.48 5.15 11.98
N PHE A 167 -5.72 5.62 11.00
CA PHE A 167 -5.44 7.06 10.85
C PHE A 167 -6.65 7.86 10.42
N CYS A 168 -7.61 7.25 9.70
CA CYS A 168 -8.89 7.91 9.44
C CYS A 168 -9.69 8.04 10.73
N ASP A 169 -9.72 6.97 11.55
CA ASP A 169 -10.46 6.94 12.80
C ASP A 169 -9.87 7.93 13.82
N ILE A 170 -8.54 7.93 14.01
CA ILE A 170 -7.82 8.94 14.82
C ILE A 170 -8.20 10.35 14.36
N LEU A 171 -8.16 10.62 13.05
CA LEU A 171 -8.46 11.96 12.54
C LEU A 171 -9.92 12.36 12.81
N ILE A 172 -10.86 11.43 12.74
CA ILE A 172 -12.28 11.68 13.00
C ILE A 172 -12.54 11.88 14.50
N ASP A 173 -12.05 10.97 15.33
CA ASP A 173 -12.39 10.89 16.74
C ASP A 173 -11.59 11.88 17.59
N ASP A 174 -10.30 12.05 17.32
CA ASP A 174 -9.40 12.85 18.16
C ASP A 174 -9.21 14.27 17.65
N PHE A 175 -9.40 14.53 16.35
CA PHE A 175 -9.13 15.85 15.76
C PHE A 175 -10.40 16.55 15.28
N ILE A 176 -11.14 15.94 14.34
CA ILE A 176 -12.35 16.56 13.77
C ILE A 176 -13.44 16.72 14.84
N SER A 177 -13.64 15.72 15.69
CA SER A 177 -14.60 15.80 16.80
C SER A 177 -14.21 16.83 17.87
N GLU A 178 -12.91 17.13 18.01
CA GLU A 178 -12.40 18.20 18.88
C GLU A 178 -12.45 19.60 18.23
N GLY A 179 -12.91 19.69 16.98
CA GLY A 179 -13.22 20.94 16.30
C GLY A 179 -12.26 21.31 15.17
N TRP A 180 -11.34 20.43 14.77
CA TRP A 180 -10.54 20.64 13.57
C TRP A 180 -11.42 20.70 12.32
N GLY A 181 -11.08 21.62 11.42
CA GLY A 181 -11.69 21.66 10.09
C GLY A 181 -11.33 20.39 9.31
N VAL A 182 -12.30 19.82 8.58
CA VAL A 182 -12.05 18.67 7.70
C VAL A 182 -11.00 19.01 6.64
N ASP A 183 -11.02 20.23 6.11
CA ASP A 183 -10.03 20.74 5.17
C ASP A 183 -8.62 20.75 5.74
N ILE A 184 -8.45 21.24 6.97
CA ILE A 184 -7.15 21.25 7.65
C ILE A 184 -6.69 19.81 7.92
N SER A 185 -7.59 18.96 8.42
CA SER A 185 -7.32 17.56 8.72
C SER A 185 -6.80 16.79 7.49
N LEU A 186 -7.46 16.98 6.34
CA LEU A 186 -7.03 16.40 5.06
C LEU A 186 -5.65 16.91 4.62
N ALA A 187 -5.42 18.23 4.71
CA ALA A 187 -4.15 18.82 4.36
C ALA A 187 -3.02 18.28 5.26
N SER A 188 -3.24 18.21 6.57
CA SER A 188 -2.26 17.74 7.56
C SER A 188 -1.83 16.30 7.31
N LEU A 189 -2.74 15.36 7.02
CA LEU A 189 -2.36 14.00 6.63
C LEU A 189 -1.47 14.01 5.37
N ALA A 190 -1.87 14.76 4.34
CA ALA A 190 -1.11 14.83 3.10
C ALA A 190 0.29 15.44 3.31
N ALA A 191 0.42 16.48 4.14
CA ALA A 191 1.73 17.02 4.50
C ALA A 191 2.57 16.04 5.32
N LEU A 192 1.98 15.36 6.31
CA LEU A 192 2.70 14.39 7.11
C LEU A 192 3.26 13.24 6.25
N SER A 193 2.52 12.81 5.21
CA SER A 193 3.05 11.87 4.22
C SER A 193 4.31 12.39 3.49
N ALA A 194 4.36 13.69 3.17
CA ALA A 194 5.55 14.31 2.59
C ALA A 194 6.70 14.42 3.59
N VAL A 195 6.43 14.68 4.87
CA VAL A 195 7.45 14.69 5.93
C VAL A 195 8.17 13.35 5.99
N TYR A 196 7.42 12.24 6.11
CA TYR A 196 8.02 10.91 6.12
C TYR A 196 8.79 10.58 4.83
N ALA A 197 8.29 11.00 3.67
CA ALA A 197 8.99 10.80 2.41
C ALA A 197 10.31 11.59 2.32
N MET A 198 10.34 12.81 2.88
CA MET A 198 11.55 13.61 2.99
C MET A 198 12.54 13.00 3.98
N GLU A 199 12.06 12.46 5.11
CA GLU A 199 12.88 11.72 6.08
C GLU A 199 13.51 10.47 5.45
N ALA A 200 12.75 9.72 4.64
CA ALA A 200 13.28 8.59 3.87
C ALA A 200 14.43 9.01 2.96
N ARG A 201 14.26 10.10 2.20
CA ARG A 201 15.32 10.64 1.33
C ARG A 201 16.52 11.16 2.11
N ALA A 202 16.31 11.75 3.28
CA ALA A 202 17.37 12.24 4.13
C ALA A 202 18.20 11.09 4.71
N ALA A 203 17.57 9.97 5.05
CA ALA A 203 18.26 8.75 5.46
C ALA A 203 19.14 8.17 4.34
N GLU A 204 18.69 8.26 3.07
CA GLU A 204 19.45 7.82 1.90
C GLU A 204 20.63 8.75 1.55
N ASN A 205 20.40 10.06 1.54
CA ASN A 205 21.31 11.05 0.94
C ASN A 205 22.03 11.94 1.96
N GLY A 206 21.73 11.81 3.25
CA GLY A 206 22.29 12.61 4.33
C GLY A 206 21.83 14.07 4.35
N SER A 207 20.79 14.42 3.59
CA SER A 207 20.25 15.78 3.50
C SER A 207 18.75 15.77 3.23
N ILE A 208 18.02 16.64 3.93
CA ILE A 208 16.58 16.90 3.72
C ILE A 208 16.38 17.87 2.53
N ALA A 209 17.42 18.60 2.13
CA ALA A 209 17.35 19.53 1.01
C ALA A 209 17.23 18.78 -0.32
N LEU A 210 16.01 18.75 -0.85
CA LEU A 210 15.69 18.17 -2.15
C LEU A 210 15.73 19.23 -3.25
N ASP A 211 16.25 18.87 -4.42
CA ASP A 211 16.09 19.69 -5.60
C ASP A 211 14.63 19.66 -6.12
N LEU A 212 14.33 20.49 -7.11
CA LEU A 212 12.97 20.63 -7.63
C LEU A 212 12.47 19.34 -8.29
N GLU A 213 13.35 18.56 -8.91
CA GLU A 213 13.00 17.32 -9.60
C GLU A 213 12.62 16.25 -8.58
N ALA A 214 13.45 16.05 -7.55
CA ALA A 214 13.17 15.13 -6.46
C ALA A 214 11.89 15.49 -5.68
N LYS A 215 11.63 16.79 -5.46
CA LYS A 215 10.36 17.26 -4.86
C LYS A 215 9.17 16.92 -5.74
N GLN A 216 9.29 17.09 -7.06
CA GLN A 216 8.21 16.75 -7.99
C GLN A 216 7.96 15.24 -8.05
N ASP A 217 9.02 14.43 -8.03
CA ASP A 217 8.90 12.97 -8.01
C ASP A 217 8.19 12.46 -6.75
N LEU A 218 8.55 12.99 -5.57
CA LEU A 218 7.85 12.67 -4.32
C LEU A 218 6.38 13.09 -4.37
N HIS A 219 6.11 14.30 -4.84
CA HIS A 219 4.76 14.81 -5.02
C HIS A 219 3.93 13.86 -5.89
N ASP A 220 4.43 13.50 -7.07
CA ASP A 220 3.70 12.66 -8.03
C ASP A 220 3.59 11.21 -7.58
N SER A 221 4.53 10.71 -6.79
CA SER A 221 4.44 9.40 -6.14
C SER A 221 3.31 9.36 -5.13
N LEU A 222 3.31 10.27 -4.15
CA LEU A 222 2.32 10.30 -3.07
C LEU A 222 0.92 10.66 -3.59
N ALA A 223 0.82 11.59 -4.56
CA ALA A 223 -0.44 11.93 -5.19
C ALA A 223 -1.07 10.72 -5.92
N ARG A 224 -0.26 9.83 -6.52
CA ARG A 224 -0.76 8.59 -7.13
C ARG A 224 -1.33 7.62 -6.10
N VAL A 225 -0.70 7.50 -4.93
CA VAL A 225 -1.21 6.67 -3.82
C VAL A 225 -2.56 7.22 -3.34
N MET A 226 -2.65 8.51 -3.02
CA MET A 226 -3.89 9.17 -2.58
C MET A 226 -5.01 9.04 -3.62
N GLN A 227 -4.66 9.26 -4.90
CA GLN A 227 -5.60 9.12 -6.01
C GLN A 227 -6.11 7.67 -6.14
N GLY A 228 -5.23 6.68 -5.95
CA GLY A 228 -5.59 5.27 -5.97
C GLY A 228 -6.67 4.95 -4.93
N GLU A 229 -6.51 5.45 -3.70
CA GLU A 229 -7.50 5.30 -2.63
C GLU A 229 -8.82 6.00 -2.94
N VAL A 230 -8.77 7.25 -3.44
CA VAL A 230 -10.00 7.96 -3.82
C VAL A 230 -10.76 7.20 -4.90
N ASN A 231 -10.08 6.69 -5.92
CA ASN A 231 -10.74 5.94 -6.99
C ASN A 231 -11.33 4.61 -6.50
N ARG A 232 -10.76 4.00 -5.45
CA ARG A 232 -11.29 2.78 -4.84
C ARG A 232 -12.56 3.04 -4.03
N HIS A 233 -12.60 4.13 -3.28
CA HIS A 233 -13.65 4.39 -2.29
C HIS A 233 -14.71 5.39 -2.74
N ALA A 234 -14.39 6.30 -3.66
CA ALA A 234 -15.35 7.26 -4.21
C ALA A 234 -15.99 6.71 -5.50
N SER A 235 -17.31 6.71 -5.54
CA SER A 235 -18.06 6.27 -6.73
C SER A 235 -17.82 7.23 -7.91
N GLY A 236 -17.19 6.74 -8.98
CA GLY A 236 -17.29 7.32 -10.32
C GLY A 236 -16.40 8.52 -10.68
N ARG A 237 -15.18 8.66 -10.14
CA ARG A 237 -14.32 9.81 -10.43
C ARG A 237 -12.89 9.44 -10.88
N ASP A 238 -12.71 9.18 -12.17
CA ASP A 238 -11.38 9.12 -12.81
C ASP A 238 -10.83 10.54 -13.11
N SER A 239 -10.53 11.36 -12.09
CA SER A 239 -9.81 12.62 -12.31
C SER A 239 -8.31 12.39 -12.19
N LYS A 240 -7.50 12.81 -13.17
CA LYS A 240 -6.03 12.84 -13.05
C LYS A 240 -5.59 13.99 -12.14
N TRP A 241 -5.08 13.67 -10.96
CA TRP A 241 -4.73 14.67 -9.95
C TRP A 241 -3.53 15.52 -10.35
N THR A 242 -2.60 14.96 -11.12
CA THR A 242 -1.39 15.67 -11.62
C THR A 242 -1.70 16.84 -12.55
N ALA A 243 -2.95 16.99 -13.01
CA ALA A 243 -3.40 18.14 -13.80
C ALA A 243 -4.08 19.23 -12.95
N LEU A 244 -4.28 19.01 -11.65
CA LEU A 244 -4.89 19.97 -10.74
C LEU A 244 -3.81 20.93 -10.22
N ASN A 245 -4.06 22.23 -10.34
CA ASN A 245 -3.25 23.21 -9.64
C ASN A 245 -3.77 23.33 -8.19
N PRO A 246 -2.92 23.13 -7.17
CA PRO A 246 -3.30 23.39 -5.79
C PRO A 246 -3.72 24.85 -5.63
N VAL A 247 -4.71 25.10 -4.75
CA VAL A 247 -5.23 26.44 -4.48
C VAL A 247 -4.09 27.30 -3.89
N ASN A 248 -3.70 28.35 -4.62
CA ASN A 248 -2.68 29.32 -4.22
C ASN A 248 -3.24 30.25 -3.13
N ASP A 249 -3.29 29.78 -1.88
CA ASP A 249 -3.47 30.67 -0.74
C ASP A 249 -2.18 30.67 0.11
N GLU A 250 -1.44 31.77 0.02
CA GLU A 250 -0.21 32.10 0.78
C GLU A 250 -0.47 32.35 2.29
N GLN A 251 -1.43 31.68 2.90
CA GLN A 251 -1.75 31.91 4.32
C GLN A 251 -0.90 31.05 5.26
N ASP A 252 -0.11 31.78 6.06
CA ASP A 252 0.47 31.47 7.38
C ASP A 252 0.79 30.00 7.68
N ASN A 253 1.99 29.56 7.28
CA ASN A 253 2.52 28.22 7.52
C ASN A 253 2.76 27.89 9.02
N SER A 254 2.65 28.87 9.94
CA SER A 254 2.95 28.68 11.36
C SER A 254 1.95 27.74 12.06
N HIS A 255 0.65 27.97 11.87
CA HIS A 255 -0.42 27.16 12.45
C HIS A 255 -0.41 25.73 11.86
N TYR A 256 0.04 25.62 10.61
CA TYR A 256 0.17 24.34 9.93
C TYR A 256 1.22 23.43 10.58
N ARG A 257 2.29 24.00 11.15
CA ARG A 257 3.33 23.22 11.84
C ARG A 257 2.83 22.66 13.16
N GLU A 258 2.21 23.49 13.99
CA GLU A 258 1.69 23.06 15.29
C GLU A 258 0.68 21.90 15.11
N MET A 259 -0.18 22.01 14.10
CA MET A 259 -1.13 20.94 13.76
C MET A 259 -0.45 19.68 13.21
N LEU A 260 0.64 19.81 12.44
CA LEU A 260 1.40 18.63 12.01
C LEU A 260 2.07 17.92 13.18
N GLU A 261 2.60 18.65 14.16
CA GLU A 261 3.21 18.07 15.35
C GLU A 261 2.16 17.33 16.20
N GLU A 262 0.99 17.93 16.40
CA GLU A 262 -0.13 17.29 17.13
C GLU A 262 -0.60 16.00 16.44
N LEU A 263 -0.74 16.00 15.10
CA LEU A 263 -1.16 14.81 14.34
C LEU A 263 -0.07 13.72 14.27
N ARG A 264 1.21 14.11 14.30
CA ARG A 264 2.33 13.18 14.17
C ARG A 264 2.44 12.25 15.38
N GLU A 265 2.22 12.74 16.59
CA GLU A 265 2.37 11.96 17.83
C GLU A 265 1.56 10.63 17.84
N PRO A 266 0.22 10.64 17.63
CA PRO A 266 -0.55 9.40 17.62
C PRO A 266 -0.19 8.48 16.45
N ILE A 267 0.18 9.04 15.29
CA ILE A 267 0.59 8.26 14.11
C ILE A 267 1.95 7.57 14.33
N ASP A 268 2.93 8.28 14.88
CA ASP A 268 4.23 7.70 15.23
C ASP A 268 4.06 6.61 16.32
N SER A 269 3.19 6.85 17.32
CA SER A 269 2.88 5.85 18.35
C SER A 269 2.29 4.56 17.76
N PHE A 270 1.40 4.67 16.76
CA PHE A 270 0.90 3.51 16.03
C PHE A 270 2.03 2.75 15.33
N PHE A 271 2.88 3.46 14.58
CA PHE A 271 3.96 2.81 13.82
C PHE A 271 4.99 2.12 14.72
N GLU A 272 5.31 2.73 15.87
CA GLU A 272 6.14 2.10 16.90
C GLU A 272 5.50 0.81 17.43
N HIS A 273 4.18 0.80 17.64
CA HIS A 273 3.47 -0.37 18.14
C HIS A 273 3.50 -1.54 17.16
N VAL A 274 3.33 -1.26 15.86
CA VAL A 274 3.37 -2.30 14.81
C VAL A 274 4.79 -2.63 14.32
N GLY A 275 5.81 -1.94 14.84
CA GLY A 275 7.22 -2.17 14.47
C GLY A 275 7.56 -1.78 13.03
N PHE A 276 6.90 -0.74 12.49
CA PHE A 276 7.07 -0.32 11.11
C PHE A 276 7.92 0.95 11.01
N ASP A 277 9.23 0.79 10.95
CA ASP A 277 10.20 1.90 11.05
C ASP A 277 10.62 2.53 9.73
N ASP A 278 10.28 1.92 8.58
CA ASP A 278 10.64 2.46 7.26
C ASP A 278 9.87 3.75 6.96
N PRO A 279 10.54 4.93 6.86
CA PRO A 279 9.85 6.18 6.60
C PRO A 279 9.19 6.23 5.21
N SER A 280 9.72 5.48 4.24
CA SER A 280 9.11 5.39 2.90
C SER A 280 7.75 4.68 2.98
N GLY A 281 7.68 3.59 3.73
CA GLY A 281 6.44 2.88 4.04
C GLY A 281 5.46 3.75 4.83
N ARG A 282 5.92 4.44 5.88
CA ARG A 282 5.07 5.36 6.67
C ARG A 282 4.45 6.45 5.80
N ALA A 283 5.21 7.01 4.87
CA ALA A 283 4.72 7.99 3.90
C ALA A 283 3.57 7.44 3.04
N VAL A 284 3.72 6.21 2.53
CA VAL A 284 2.69 5.55 1.74
C VAL A 284 1.43 5.28 2.58
N ALA A 285 1.57 4.74 3.78
CA ALA A 285 0.44 4.47 4.68
C ALA A 285 -0.37 5.74 5.00
N VAL A 286 0.30 6.85 5.32
CA VAL A 286 -0.35 8.13 5.61
C VAL A 286 -0.99 8.73 4.34
N ALA A 287 -0.34 8.60 3.19
CA ALA A 287 -0.91 9.00 1.90
C ALA A 287 -2.18 8.20 1.58
N LYS A 288 -2.23 6.90 1.92
CA LYS A 288 -3.46 6.10 1.78
C LYS A 288 -4.58 6.64 2.67
N ALA A 289 -4.30 6.91 3.94
CA ALA A 289 -5.26 7.52 4.86
C ALA A 289 -5.82 8.84 4.32
N ALA A 290 -4.96 9.72 3.80
CA ALA A 290 -5.37 10.99 3.19
C ALA A 290 -6.34 10.76 2.01
N GLY A 291 -6.04 9.80 1.13
CA GLY A 291 -6.92 9.44 0.02
C GLY A 291 -8.27 8.88 0.49
N ARG A 292 -8.29 8.00 1.49
CA ARG A 292 -9.54 7.48 2.08
C ARG A 292 -10.39 8.58 2.70
N MET A 293 -9.77 9.48 3.46
CA MET A 293 -10.47 10.62 4.05
C MET A 293 -11.05 11.56 3.00
N VAL A 294 -10.37 11.79 1.87
CA VAL A 294 -10.96 12.52 0.74
C VAL A 294 -12.18 11.79 0.20
N ALA A 295 -12.13 10.47 0.03
CA ALA A 295 -13.28 9.70 -0.45
C ALA A 295 -14.46 9.77 0.51
N ALA A 296 -14.22 9.59 1.81
CA ALA A 296 -15.23 9.70 2.86
C ALA A 296 -15.85 11.10 2.92
N SER A 297 -15.01 12.15 2.83
CA SER A 297 -15.45 13.55 2.91
C SER A 297 -16.17 14.04 1.65
N THR A 298 -16.10 13.30 0.54
CA THR A 298 -16.64 13.70 -0.76
C THR A 298 -17.69 12.73 -1.30
N ALA A 299 -18.09 11.73 -0.50
CA ALA A 299 -19.12 10.76 -0.84
C ALA A 299 -20.48 11.43 -1.09
N ASP A 300 -21.23 10.92 -2.07
CA ASP A 300 -22.49 11.53 -2.50
C ASP A 300 -23.59 11.47 -1.41
N ASP A 301 -23.52 10.49 -0.50
CA ASP A 301 -24.36 10.37 0.70
C ASP A 301 -23.59 10.81 1.94
N GLY A 302 -23.58 12.11 2.24
CA GLY A 302 -23.03 12.65 3.49
C GLY A 302 -21.67 13.34 3.41
N GLY A 303 -21.09 13.50 2.22
CA GLY A 303 -19.87 14.26 2.01
C GLY A 303 -20.03 15.75 2.35
N TYR A 304 -19.01 16.30 3.01
CA TYR A 304 -18.95 17.70 3.45
C TYR A 304 -18.44 18.64 2.36
N MET A 305 -17.84 18.11 1.27
CA MET A 305 -17.27 18.93 0.21
C MET A 305 -17.29 18.25 -1.18
N PRO A 306 -17.22 19.02 -2.29
CA PRO A 306 -17.08 18.45 -3.62
C PRO A 306 -15.74 17.71 -3.79
N GLY A 307 -15.75 16.56 -4.48
CA GLY A 307 -14.55 15.77 -4.82
C GLY A 307 -13.33 16.58 -5.24
N PRO A 308 -13.41 17.42 -6.29
CA PRO A 308 -12.27 18.22 -6.73
C PRO A 308 -11.70 19.16 -5.66
N VAL A 309 -12.55 19.64 -4.73
CA VAL A 309 -12.11 20.50 -3.62
C VAL A 309 -11.26 19.70 -2.64
N GLY A 310 -11.72 18.51 -2.22
CA GLY A 310 -10.94 17.61 -1.36
C GLY A 310 -9.59 17.23 -1.99
N GLN A 311 -9.58 16.94 -3.30
CA GLN A 311 -8.35 16.66 -4.06
C GLN A 311 -7.37 17.84 -4.04
N MET A 312 -7.85 19.06 -4.24
CA MET A 312 -6.98 20.25 -4.20
C MET A 312 -6.44 20.55 -2.80
N ILE A 313 -7.21 20.25 -1.75
CA ILE A 313 -6.79 20.44 -0.35
C ILE A 313 -5.60 19.52 -0.01
N VAL A 314 -5.69 18.22 -0.30
CA VAL A 314 -4.59 17.29 -0.03
C VAL A 314 -3.34 17.62 -0.85
N LEU A 315 -3.50 17.99 -2.13
CA LEU A 315 -2.36 18.42 -2.96
C LEU A 315 -1.71 19.70 -2.44
N ARG A 316 -2.50 20.62 -1.87
CA ARG A 316 -1.97 21.82 -1.21
C ARG A 316 -1.14 21.44 0.02
N GLY A 317 -1.66 20.57 0.88
CA GLY A 317 -0.94 20.13 2.07
C GLY A 317 0.39 19.45 1.73
N LEU A 318 0.36 18.53 0.76
CA LEU A 318 1.53 17.86 0.21
C LEU A 318 2.57 18.86 -0.31
N GLN A 319 2.13 19.82 -1.14
CA GLN A 319 3.02 20.82 -1.72
C GLN A 319 3.59 21.79 -0.67
N ALA A 320 2.80 22.17 0.33
CA ALA A 320 3.24 23.04 1.42
C ALA A 320 4.41 22.40 2.18
N SER A 321 4.30 21.11 2.52
CA SER A 321 5.36 20.39 3.20
C SER A 321 6.61 20.20 2.34
N LEU A 322 6.48 19.91 1.04
CA LEU A 322 7.64 19.74 0.15
C LEU A 322 8.38 21.06 -0.13
N ARG A 323 7.68 22.19 -0.05
CA ARG A 323 8.29 23.52 -0.15
C ARG A 323 8.95 23.98 1.14
N TYR A 324 8.59 23.37 2.26
CA TYR A 324 9.18 23.68 3.54
C TYR A 324 10.65 23.23 3.56
N ASP A 325 11.52 24.17 3.91
CA ASP A 325 12.95 23.95 4.11
C ASP A 325 13.24 24.29 5.58
N PRO A 326 13.57 23.29 6.43
CA PRO A 326 13.84 23.53 7.85
C PRO A 326 15.06 24.42 8.08
N ASP A 327 15.96 24.51 7.09
CA ASP A 327 17.23 25.24 7.17
C ASP A 327 17.16 26.65 6.54
N ALA A 328 15.99 27.05 6.03
CA ALA A 328 15.75 28.37 5.46
C ALA A 328 15.39 29.42 6.55
N GLU A 329 16.31 29.64 7.49
CA GLU A 329 16.37 30.84 8.34
C GLU A 329 17.65 31.65 8.07
#